data_AF-A0AAV9SWF2-F1
#
_entry.id   AF-A0AAV9SWF2-F1
#
_cell.length_a   1.000
_cell.length_b   1.000
_cell.length_c   1.000
_cell.angle_alpha   90.00
_cell.angle_beta   90.00
_cell.angle_gamma   90.00
#
_symmetry.space_group_name_H-M   'P 1'
#
loop_
_entity.id
_entity.type
_entity.pdbx_description
1 polymer ?
#
loop_
_entity_poly.entity_id
_entity_poly.type
_entity_poly.pdbx_seq_one_letter_code
_entity_poly.pdbx_strand_id
1 'polypeptide(L)'
;MRFHTVVVPVLAVFAAAVAAASGPDAGIMNALEARPDDCGTNGVAGGQCAEAFEQSDCNGPRVNFIKPDCSQTCNKVAEKRVSSLRVSGDGNVGSTVTCYMYSDDSCNAEVRRSSAVSQSWQRQCLKAEGQNVKSWKCLKGC
;
A
#
# COMPACT_ATOMS: atom_id res chain seq x y z
N MET A 1 23.11 65.34 -47.68
CA MET A 1 23.76 64.48 -46.67
C MET A 1 23.52 65.07 -45.28
N ARG A 2 22.77 64.36 -44.43
CA ARG A 2 22.97 64.23 -42.96
C ARG A 2 21.80 63.42 -42.38
N PHE A 3 22.14 62.28 -41.78
CA PHE A 3 21.26 61.32 -41.11
C PHE A 3 20.77 61.86 -39.78
N HIS A 4 19.55 61.53 -39.35
CA HIS A 4 19.21 61.40 -37.93
C HIS A 4 18.25 60.23 -37.68
N THR A 5 18.81 59.23 -37.02
CA THR A 5 18.19 58.08 -36.33
C THR A 5 17.21 58.56 -35.25
N VAL A 6 16.06 57.90 -35.11
CA VAL A 6 15.22 58.03 -33.90
C VAL A 6 14.93 56.64 -33.35
N VAL A 7 15.49 56.40 -32.17
CA VAL A 7 15.35 55.22 -31.32
C VAL A 7 14.16 55.47 -30.38
N VAL A 8 13.22 54.54 -30.29
CA VAL A 8 12.10 54.60 -29.33
C VAL A 8 12.49 53.81 -28.07
N PRO A 9 12.42 54.40 -26.85
CA PRO A 9 12.80 53.71 -25.63
C PRO A 9 11.61 53.08 -24.86
N VAL A 10 11.85 51.85 -24.41
CA VAL A 10 11.72 51.30 -23.03
C VAL A 10 10.40 51.52 -22.26
N LEU A 11 9.82 50.42 -21.75
CA LEU A 11 9.52 50.22 -20.31
C LEU A 11 8.85 48.85 -20.06
N ALA A 12 9.52 47.98 -19.31
CA ALA A 12 8.85 46.97 -18.50
C ALA A 12 9.58 46.88 -17.15
N VAL A 13 8.97 47.52 -16.16
CA VAL A 13 9.31 47.45 -14.74
C VAL A 13 8.66 46.19 -14.18
N PHE A 14 9.37 45.36 -13.41
CA PHE A 14 8.73 44.65 -12.29
C PHE A 14 9.71 44.35 -11.14
N ALA A 15 9.40 45.03 -10.03
CA ALA A 15 9.58 44.76 -8.61
C ALA A 15 10.66 43.78 -8.09
N ALA A 16 11.41 44.28 -7.11
CA ALA A 16 12.30 43.55 -6.21
C ALA A 16 11.56 42.82 -5.08
N ALA A 17 12.16 41.76 -4.55
CA ALA A 17 12.05 41.35 -3.15
C ALA A 17 13.32 40.58 -2.71
N VAL A 18 13.79 40.88 -1.51
CA VAL A 18 14.95 40.31 -0.80
C VAL A 18 14.45 39.60 0.47
N ALA A 19 15.22 38.62 0.96
CA ALA A 19 15.13 37.84 2.21
C ALA A 19 14.47 36.45 2.04
N ALA A 20 14.92 35.35 2.67
CA ALA A 20 15.83 35.16 3.79
C ALA A 20 16.54 33.79 3.71
N ALA A 21 17.69 33.67 4.38
CA ALA A 21 18.35 32.39 4.64
C ALA A 21 17.56 31.57 5.68
N SER A 22 17.41 30.27 5.48
CA SER A 22 17.16 29.29 6.55
C SER A 22 17.57 27.88 6.09
N GLY A 23 18.54 27.31 6.82
CA GLY A 23 18.69 25.90 7.24
C GLY A 23 18.56 24.73 6.24
N PRO A 24 19.35 23.66 6.41
CA PRO A 24 19.12 22.42 5.69
C PRO A 24 17.94 21.69 6.34
N ASP A 25 16.76 21.72 5.73
CA ASP A 25 15.67 20.78 6.08
C ASP A 25 15.98 19.39 5.50
N ALA A 26 17.02 18.78 6.06
CA ALA A 26 17.14 17.35 6.18
C ALA A 26 15.99 16.86 7.06
N GLY A 27 14.88 16.41 6.47
CA GLY A 27 13.80 15.87 7.30
C GLY A 27 12.44 15.62 6.68
N ILE A 28 12.28 15.56 5.36
CA ILE A 28 11.03 15.06 4.76
C ILE A 28 11.33 14.14 3.58
N MET A 29 12.28 13.24 3.76
CA MET A 29 12.55 12.11 2.87
C MET A 29 12.43 10.84 3.70
N ASN A 30 11.25 10.56 4.24
CA ASN A 30 10.93 9.24 4.79
C ASN A 30 9.42 9.04 4.81
N ALA A 31 9.01 7.83 4.43
CA ALA A 31 7.64 7.31 4.42
C ALA A 31 6.73 7.66 3.23
N LEU A 32 7.28 7.93 2.05
CA LEU A 32 6.75 7.25 0.86
C LEU A 32 7.51 5.92 0.72
N GLU A 33 7.44 5.09 1.77
CA GLU A 33 7.88 3.70 1.70
C GLU A 33 7.28 3.11 0.43
N ALA A 34 8.15 2.49 -0.37
CA ALA A 34 7.82 1.87 -1.64
C ALA A 34 6.49 1.14 -1.49
N ARG A 35 5.42 1.71 -2.07
CA ARG A 35 4.14 1.02 -2.19
C ARG A 35 4.49 -0.26 -2.96
N PRO A 36 4.45 -1.45 -2.33
CA PRO A 36 4.86 -2.66 -3.01
C PRO A 36 3.97 -2.77 -4.24
N ASP A 37 4.63 -2.85 -5.40
CA ASP A 37 4.00 -2.93 -6.71
C ASP A 37 2.89 -3.96 -6.65
N ASP A 38 1.72 -3.48 -7.06
CA ASP A 38 0.41 -4.02 -6.75
C ASP A 38 0.37 -5.53 -6.98
N CYS A 39 -0.36 -6.21 -6.10
CA CYS A 39 -0.91 -7.52 -6.41
C CYS A 39 -1.13 -7.71 -7.91
N GLY A 40 -0.54 -8.75 -8.50
CA GLY A 40 -0.63 -8.93 -9.95
C GLY A 40 -2.09 -9.12 -10.39
N THR A 41 -2.34 -9.09 -11.70
CA THR A 41 -3.70 -9.22 -12.22
C THR A 41 -4.34 -10.52 -11.75
N ASN A 42 -5.37 -10.39 -10.91
CA ASN A 42 -6.17 -11.51 -10.42
C ASN A 42 -6.61 -12.41 -11.59
N GLY A 43 -6.26 -13.70 -11.55
CA GLY A 43 -6.56 -14.66 -12.63
C GLY A 43 -5.46 -14.83 -13.68
N VAL A 44 -4.36 -14.09 -13.55
CA VAL A 44 -3.11 -14.30 -14.29
C VAL A 44 -2.12 -14.96 -13.36
N ALA A 45 -1.35 -15.95 -13.86
CA ALA A 45 -0.35 -16.66 -13.07
C ALA A 45 0.58 -15.68 -12.32
N GLY A 46 0.74 -15.88 -11.01
CA GLY A 46 1.52 -14.96 -10.17
C GLY A 46 0.76 -13.71 -9.70
N GLY A 47 -0.52 -13.58 -10.07
CA GLY A 47 -1.43 -12.48 -9.73
C GLY A 47 -2.23 -12.69 -8.45
N GLN A 48 -1.78 -13.56 -7.55
CA GLN A 48 -2.42 -13.78 -6.27
C GLN A 48 -2.18 -12.59 -5.32
N CYS A 49 -3.15 -12.32 -4.46
CA CYS A 49 -3.20 -11.07 -3.72
C CYS A 49 -3.85 -11.22 -2.34
N ALA A 50 -3.35 -10.46 -1.37
CA ALA A 50 -4.10 -10.14 -0.19
C ALA A 50 -4.04 -8.65 0.15
N GLU A 51 -5.11 -8.14 0.74
CA GLU A 51 -5.29 -6.74 1.06
C GLU A 51 -5.86 -6.58 2.45
N ALA A 52 -5.34 -5.65 3.24
CA ALA A 52 -5.80 -5.39 4.59
C ALA A 52 -6.62 -4.10 4.67
N PHE A 53 -7.69 -4.08 5.47
CA PHE A 53 -8.64 -2.98 5.55
C PHE A 53 -8.91 -2.53 6.99
N GLU A 54 -9.19 -1.22 7.15
CA GLU A 54 -9.47 -0.62 8.46
C GLU A 54 -10.85 -1.02 9.02
N GLN A 55 -11.80 -1.35 8.15
CA GLN A 55 -13.18 -1.70 8.51
C GLN A 55 -13.43 -3.20 8.33
N SER A 56 -14.53 -3.68 8.92
CA SER A 56 -14.98 -5.07 8.73
C SER A 56 -15.46 -5.29 7.30
N ASP A 57 -15.61 -6.57 6.94
CA ASP A 57 -16.23 -6.99 5.68
C ASP A 57 -15.52 -6.45 4.43
N CYS A 58 -14.21 -6.15 4.55
CA CYS A 58 -13.33 -5.69 3.48
C CYS A 58 -13.80 -4.40 2.83
N ASN A 59 -14.37 -3.52 3.65
CA ASN A 59 -14.84 -2.20 3.27
C ASN A 59 -13.88 -1.09 3.74
N GLY A 60 -14.12 0.12 3.25
CA GLY A 60 -13.41 1.32 3.68
C GLY A 60 -11.96 1.40 3.19
N PRO A 61 -11.12 2.21 3.85
CA PRO A 61 -9.73 2.41 3.45
C PRO A 61 -8.90 1.13 3.57
N ARG A 62 -8.14 0.87 2.52
CA ARG A 62 -7.12 -0.19 2.50
C ARG A 62 -5.85 0.32 3.16
N VAL A 63 -5.28 -0.49 4.04
CA VAL A 63 -4.08 -0.15 4.83
C VAL A 63 -2.81 -0.75 4.24
N ASN A 64 -2.89 -1.90 3.59
CA ASN A 64 -1.72 -2.65 3.14
C ASN A 64 -2.07 -3.59 1.98
N PHE A 65 -1.07 -3.86 1.16
CA PHE A 65 -1.06 -4.86 0.11
C PHE A 65 -0.02 -5.92 0.44
N ILE A 66 -0.40 -7.17 0.27
CA ILE A 66 0.46 -8.31 0.50
C ILE A 66 0.47 -9.13 -0.78
N LYS A 67 1.66 -9.34 -1.34
CA LYS A 67 1.89 -10.36 -2.37
C LYS A 67 2.26 -11.67 -1.68
N PRO A 68 1.34 -12.66 -1.62
CA PRO A 68 1.59 -13.90 -0.90
C PRO A 68 2.71 -14.70 -1.56
N ASP A 69 3.61 -15.19 -0.72
CA ASP A 69 4.75 -16.06 -1.05
C ASP A 69 4.95 -17.11 0.07
N CYS A 70 6.12 -17.76 0.13
CA CYS A 70 6.44 -18.70 1.21
C CYS A 70 7.31 -18.12 2.33
N SER A 71 7.53 -16.80 2.35
CA SER A 71 8.45 -16.14 3.28
C SER A 71 7.95 -16.06 4.73
N GLN A 72 6.72 -16.49 5.03
CA GLN A 72 6.09 -16.35 6.37
C GLN A 72 6.19 -14.95 6.98
N THR A 73 6.36 -13.92 6.16
CA THR A 73 6.51 -12.54 6.60
C THR A 73 5.31 -12.09 7.43
N CYS A 74 5.58 -11.70 8.68
CA CYS A 74 4.58 -11.22 9.62
C CYS A 74 4.41 -9.70 9.49
N ASN A 75 3.24 -9.26 9.04
CA ASN A 75 2.87 -7.86 8.94
C ASN A 75 2.23 -7.42 10.26
N LYS A 76 2.68 -6.30 10.81
CA LYS A 76 2.18 -5.78 12.09
C LYS A 76 1.30 -4.56 11.85
N VAL A 77 0.31 -4.36 12.72
CA VAL A 77 -0.40 -3.10 12.80
C VAL A 77 0.58 -2.04 13.29
N ALA A 78 0.86 -1.05 12.45
CA ALA A 78 1.70 0.10 12.81
C ALA A 78 0.81 1.27 13.29
N GLU A 79 0.21 1.99 12.35
CA GLU A 79 -0.55 3.21 12.66
C GLU A 79 -2.06 3.03 12.52
N LYS A 80 -2.49 2.23 11.54
CA LYS A 80 -3.89 2.04 11.18
C LYS A 80 -4.35 0.66 11.59
N ARG A 81 -5.46 0.59 12.33
CA ARG A 81 -6.06 -0.68 12.74
C ARG A 81 -6.38 -1.53 11.51
N VAL A 82 -6.31 -2.85 11.67
CA VAL A 82 -6.76 -3.80 10.66
C VAL A 82 -7.92 -4.61 11.23
N SER A 83 -9.04 -4.63 10.51
CA SER A 83 -10.25 -5.33 10.94
C SER A 83 -10.63 -6.47 9.98
N SER A 84 -10.19 -6.42 8.72
CA SER A 84 -10.44 -7.48 7.75
C SER A 84 -9.33 -7.61 6.71
N LEU A 85 -9.22 -8.80 6.12
CA LEU A 85 -8.33 -9.10 5.00
C LEU A 85 -9.14 -9.62 3.81
N ARG A 86 -8.90 -9.09 2.62
CA ARG A 86 -9.39 -9.67 1.37
C ARG A 86 -8.31 -10.55 0.76
N VAL A 87 -8.67 -11.77 0.37
CA VAL A 87 -7.74 -12.76 -0.18
C VAL A 87 -8.23 -13.20 -1.56
N SER A 88 -7.34 -13.22 -2.54
CA SER A 88 -7.63 -13.60 -3.93
C SER A 88 -6.53 -14.49 -4.49
N GLY A 89 -6.91 -15.55 -5.18
CA GLY A 89 -5.96 -16.43 -5.88
C GLY A 89 -5.63 -15.93 -7.29
N ASP A 90 -4.67 -16.58 -7.94
CA ASP A 90 -4.21 -16.25 -9.30
C ASP A 90 -4.93 -17.03 -10.41
N GLY A 91 -5.89 -17.91 -10.06
CA GLY A 91 -6.62 -18.77 -11.00
C GLY A 91 -5.97 -20.15 -11.19
N ASN A 92 -4.74 -20.36 -10.72
CA ASN A 92 -4.06 -21.64 -10.83
C ASN A 92 -4.44 -22.55 -9.65
N VAL A 93 -5.05 -23.71 -9.93
CA VAL A 93 -5.55 -24.65 -8.91
C VAL A 93 -4.43 -25.16 -7.99
N GLY A 94 -3.19 -25.25 -8.48
CA GLY A 94 -2.03 -25.65 -7.66
C GLY A 94 -1.42 -24.53 -6.82
N SER A 95 -1.97 -23.32 -6.89
CA SER A 95 -1.43 -22.09 -6.33
C SER A 95 -2.44 -21.45 -5.39
N THR A 96 -2.56 -22.02 -4.19
CA THR A 96 -3.52 -21.55 -3.18
C THR A 96 -2.91 -20.48 -2.29
N VAL A 97 -3.67 -19.43 -1.99
CA VAL A 97 -3.33 -18.45 -0.95
C VAL A 97 -4.11 -18.71 0.32
N THR A 98 -3.43 -18.66 1.47
CA THR A 98 -4.07 -18.66 2.79
C THR A 98 -3.56 -17.48 3.60
N CYS A 99 -4.47 -16.70 4.18
CA CYS A 99 -4.14 -15.61 5.10
C CYS A 99 -4.58 -15.91 6.52
N TYR A 100 -3.83 -15.36 7.46
CA TYR A 100 -3.93 -15.59 8.89
C TYR A 100 -3.93 -14.24 9.59
N MET A 101 -4.80 -14.09 10.59
CA MET A 101 -4.85 -12.94 11.49
C MET A 101 -4.49 -13.40 12.90
N TYR A 102 -3.79 -12.55 13.64
CA TYR A 102 -3.26 -12.86 14.97
C TYR A 102 -3.56 -11.75 15.99
N SER A 103 -3.73 -12.14 17.26
CA SER A 103 -3.96 -11.21 18.38
C SER A 103 -2.69 -10.59 18.95
N ASP A 104 -1.51 -11.09 18.57
CA ASP A 104 -0.19 -10.58 18.95
C ASP A 104 0.54 -9.95 17.76
N ASP A 105 1.66 -9.27 18.03
CA ASP A 105 2.47 -8.57 17.02
C ASP A 105 3.55 -9.46 16.36
N SER A 106 3.60 -10.75 16.69
CA SER A 106 4.64 -11.69 16.27
C SER A 106 4.10 -12.87 15.45
N CYS A 107 2.82 -12.83 15.06
CA CYS A 107 2.13 -13.88 14.32
C CYS A 107 2.15 -15.28 14.99
N ASN A 108 1.97 -15.33 16.32
CA ASN A 108 2.03 -16.59 17.09
C ASN A 108 0.67 -17.08 17.62
N ALA A 109 -0.25 -16.18 17.97
CA ALA A 109 -1.58 -16.44 18.51
C ALA A 109 -2.64 -16.19 17.43
N GLU A 110 -2.88 -17.21 16.61
CA GLU A 110 -3.85 -17.17 15.51
C GLU A 110 -5.27 -16.97 16.05
N VAL A 111 -5.98 -15.99 15.50
CA VAL A 111 -7.39 -15.72 15.82
C VAL A 111 -8.33 -16.08 14.68
N ARG A 112 -7.83 -16.04 13.45
CA ARG A 112 -8.62 -16.33 12.26
C ARG A 112 -7.73 -16.71 11.09
N ARG A 113 -8.26 -17.55 10.20
CA ARG A 113 -7.63 -17.97 8.94
C ARG A 113 -8.66 -18.07 7.81
N SER A 114 -8.26 -17.68 6.60
CA SER A 114 -9.06 -17.86 5.39
C SER A 114 -9.11 -19.33 4.97
N SER A 115 -9.99 -19.67 4.02
CA SER A 115 -9.79 -20.92 3.28
C SER A 115 -8.58 -20.78 2.36
N ALA A 116 -8.13 -21.90 1.79
CA ALA A 116 -7.16 -21.89 0.69
C ALA A 116 -7.85 -21.40 -0.59
N VAL A 117 -7.44 -20.23 -1.09
CA VAL A 117 -8.04 -19.58 -2.27
C VAL A 117 -7.10 -19.71 -3.47
N SER A 118 -7.48 -20.51 -4.48
CA SER A 118 -6.74 -20.59 -5.75
C SER A 118 -7.38 -19.75 -6.85
N GLN A 119 -8.69 -19.63 -6.86
CA GLN A 119 -9.41 -18.95 -7.92
C GLN A 119 -9.58 -17.46 -7.64
N SER A 120 -9.32 -16.63 -8.65
CA SER A 120 -9.42 -15.18 -8.55
C SER A 120 -10.84 -14.65 -8.35
N TRP A 121 -11.85 -15.44 -8.73
CA TRP A 121 -13.27 -15.14 -8.52
C TRP A 121 -13.79 -15.66 -7.17
N GLN A 122 -13.09 -16.58 -6.51
CA GLN A 122 -13.42 -17.08 -5.17
C GLN A 122 -12.86 -16.18 -4.06
N ARG A 123 -12.84 -14.86 -4.29
CA ARG A 123 -12.27 -13.91 -3.32
C ARG A 123 -12.96 -14.08 -1.99
N GLN A 124 -12.18 -14.16 -0.92
CA GLN A 124 -12.69 -14.27 0.43
C GLN A 124 -12.40 -13.00 1.21
N CYS A 125 -13.39 -12.57 1.98
CA CYS A 125 -13.16 -11.58 3.02
C CYS A 125 -13.05 -12.30 4.37
N LEU A 126 -11.90 -12.14 5.01
CA LEU A 126 -11.61 -12.64 6.33
C LEU A 126 -11.84 -11.53 7.35
N LYS A 127 -12.69 -11.78 8.35
CA LYS A 127 -12.90 -10.88 9.49
C LYS A 127 -12.63 -11.60 10.80
N ALA A 128 -12.03 -10.89 11.75
CA ALA A 128 -11.88 -11.34 13.13
C ALA A 128 -13.04 -10.78 13.96
N GLU A 129 -14.09 -11.58 14.17
CA GLU A 129 -15.27 -11.13 14.92
C GLU A 129 -14.94 -10.97 16.41
N GLY A 130 -15.12 -9.75 16.93
CA GLY A 130 -14.97 -9.44 18.36
C GLY A 130 -13.53 -9.54 18.89
N GLN A 131 -12.52 -9.65 18.02
CA GLN A 131 -11.12 -9.75 18.42
C GLN A 131 -10.26 -8.68 17.75
N ASN A 132 -9.32 -8.13 18.50
CA ASN A 132 -8.38 -7.13 17.98
C ASN A 132 -7.24 -7.83 17.24
N VAL A 133 -7.05 -7.48 15.97
CA VAL A 133 -5.97 -8.02 15.14
C VAL A 133 -4.76 -7.11 15.26
N LYS A 134 -3.63 -7.70 15.61
CA LYS A 134 -2.35 -7.00 15.79
C LYS A 134 -1.32 -7.34 14.73
N SER A 135 -1.41 -8.53 14.15
CA SER A 135 -0.58 -8.90 13.00
C SER A 135 -1.30 -9.87 12.06
N TRP A 136 -0.76 -10.02 10.86
CA TRP A 136 -1.25 -10.94 9.84
C TRP A 136 -0.13 -11.42 8.91
N LYS A 137 -0.34 -12.59 8.31
CA LYS A 137 0.53 -13.09 7.23
C LYS A 137 -0.30 -13.79 6.16
N CYS A 138 0.23 -13.84 4.95
CA CYS A 138 -0.41 -14.50 3.82
C CYS A 138 0.60 -15.35 3.07
N LEU A 139 0.23 -16.61 2.82
CA LEU A 139 1.12 -17.62 2.27
C LEU A 139 0.58 -18.16 0.94
N LYS A 140 1.47 -18.49 0.01
CA LYS A 140 1.14 -19.13 -1.26
C LYS A 140 1.64 -20.58 -1.30
N GLY A 141 0.76 -21.56 -1.19
CA GLY A 141 1.05 -22.97 -1.50
C GLY A 141 2.27 -23.54 -0.78
N CYS A 142 2.40 -23.20 0.51
CA CYS A 142 3.32 -23.77 1.48
C CYS A 142 2.47 -24.34 2.63
#